data_AF-A0A075MMW0-F1
#
_entry.id   AF-A0A075MMW0-F1
#
_cell.length_a   1.000
_cell.length_b   1.000
_cell.length_c   1.000
_cell.angle_alpha   90.00
_cell.angle_beta   90.00
_cell.angle_gamma   90.00
#
_symmetry.space_group_name_H-M   'P 1'
#
loop_
_entity.id
_entity.type
_entity.pdbx_description
1 polymer ?
#
loop_
_entity_poly.entity_id
_entity_poly.type
_entity_poly.pdbx_seq_one_letter_code
_entity_poly.pdbx_strand_id
1 'polypeptide(L)' 'MITFRQNILIQISAVREASNIDARVAMLQTLNSSLPEGIRLRLPSMFTNAYVKRALETIEDKFIDSI' A
#
# COMPACT_ATOMS: atom_id res chain seq x y z
N MET A 1 4.36 -1.44 -21.79
CA MET A 1 4.83 -0.62 -20.64
C MET A 1 3.71 -0.58 -19.63
N ILE A 2 3.95 -1.05 -18.41
CA ILE A 2 3.01 -0.89 -17.28
C ILE A 2 3.21 0.53 -16.75
N THR A 3 2.12 1.29 -16.59
CA THR A 3 2.22 2.65 -16.04
C THR A 3 2.48 2.61 -14.53
N PHE A 4 3.06 3.66 -13.97
CA PHE A 4 3.29 3.76 -12.52
C PHE A 4 2.01 3.48 -11.71
N ARG A 5 0.86 4.00 -12.17
CA ARG A 5 -0.45 3.73 -11.58
C ARG A 5 -0.82 2.25 -11.59
N GLN A 6 -0.68 1.57 -12.74
CA GLN A 6 -0.97 0.15 -12.83
C GLN A 6 -0.05 -0.67 -11.92
N ASN A 7 1.21 -0.27 -11.78
CA ASN A 7 2.16 -0.93 -10.89
C ASN A 7 1.72 -0.82 -9.41
N ILE A 8 1.28 0.35 -8.97
CA ILE A 8 0.75 0.55 -7.61
C ILE A 8 -0.49 -0.30 -7.35
N LEU A 9 -1.44 -0.34 -8.30
CA LEU A 9 -2.65 -1.17 -8.16
C LEU A 9 -2.33 -2.67 -8.06
N ILE A 10 -1.37 -3.16 -8.85
CA ILE A 10 -0.90 -4.55 -8.79
C ILE A 10 -0.31 -4.84 -7.41
N GLN A 11 0.53 -3.95 -6.87
CA GLN A 11 1.11 -4.11 -5.55
C GLN A 11 0.05 -4.10 -4.44
N ILE A 12 -0.97 -3.23 -4.53
CA ILE A 12 -2.07 -3.20 -3.57
C ILE A 12 -2.83 -4.53 -3.58
N SER A 13 -3.16 -5.06 -4.76
CA SER A 13 -3.81 -6.38 -4.89
C SER A 13 -2.96 -7.48 -4.27
N ALA A 14 -1.65 -7.49 -4.52
CA ALA A 14 -0.74 -8.48 -3.92
C ALA A 14 -0.74 -8.40 -2.37
N VAL A 15 -0.80 -7.20 -1.78
CA VAL A 15 -0.89 -7.02 -0.33
C VAL A 15 -2.25 -7.48 0.21
N ARG A 16 -3.33 -7.42 -0.57
CA ARG A 16 -4.65 -7.93 -0.17
C ARG A 16 -4.71 -9.46 -0.18
N GLU A 17 -4.07 -10.09 -1.15
CA GLU A 17 -4.10 -11.55 -1.36
C GLU A 17 -3.11 -12.33 -0.48
N ALA A 18 -2.06 -11.69 0.04
CA ALA A 18 -1.09 -12.37 0.86
C ALA A 18 -1.71 -12.92 2.17
N SER A 19 -1.46 -14.21 2.44
CA SER A 19 -2.19 -14.97 3.46
C SER A 19 -1.76 -14.70 4.90
N ASN A 20 -0.53 -14.23 5.13
CA ASN A 20 0.00 -13.96 6.47
C ASN A 20 0.24 -12.46 6.68
N ILE A 21 0.10 -12.00 7.93
CA ILE A 21 0.22 -10.58 8.26
C ILE A 21 1.64 -10.06 8.01
N ASP A 22 2.68 -10.83 8.31
CA ASP A 22 4.07 -10.41 8.15
C ASP A 22 4.44 -10.10 6.69
N ALA A 23 4.00 -10.94 5.75
CA ALA A 23 4.18 -10.70 4.32
C ALA A 23 3.39 -9.47 3.86
N ARG A 24 2.16 -9.29 4.35
CA ARG A 24 1.38 -8.09 4.06
C ARG A 24 2.06 -6.83 4.55
N VAL A 25 2.68 -6.87 5.73
CA VAL A 25 3.44 -5.75 6.29
C VAL A 25 4.68 -5.47 5.46
N ALA A 26 5.47 -6.49 5.13
CA ALA A 26 6.66 -6.32 4.29
C ALA A 26 6.30 -5.73 2.92
N MET A 27 5.26 -6.25 2.27
CA MET A 27 4.77 -5.74 0.99
C MET A 27 4.25 -4.29 1.11
N LEU A 28 3.53 -3.96 2.19
CA LEU A 28 3.05 -2.60 2.45
C LEU A 28 4.22 -1.63 2.67
N GLN A 29 5.29 -2.05 3.36
CA GLN A 29 6.50 -1.24 3.54
C GLN A 29 7.21 -0.97 2.21
N THR A 30 7.33 -1.98 1.36
CA THR A 30 7.88 -1.85 0.01
C THR A 30 7.03 -0.89 -0.83
N LEU A 31 5.72 -1.11 -0.87
CA LEU A 31 4.76 -0.24 -1.56
C LEU A 31 4.91 1.21 -1.09
N ASN A 32 4.92 1.43 0.23
CA ASN A 32 5.03 2.75 0.81
C ASN A 32 6.35 3.46 0.46
N SER A 33 7.45 2.70 0.36
CA SER A 33 8.76 3.24 -0.02
C SER A 33 8.79 3.72 -1.49
N SER A 34 8.03 3.04 -2.35
CA SER A 34 7.87 3.39 -3.78
C SER A 34 6.94 4.56 -4.03
N LEU A 35 6.14 4.98 -3.04
CA LEU A 35 5.24 6.13 -3.18
C LEU A 35 6.01 7.47 -3.12
N PRO A 36 5.55 8.51 -3.84
CA PRO A 36 6.02 9.88 -3.69
C PRO A 36 5.79 10.40 -2.27
N GLU A 37 6.65 11.31 -1.81
CA GLU A 37 6.70 11.74 -0.41
C GLU A 37 5.37 12.28 0.14
N GLY A 38 4.58 13.00 -0.68
CA GLY A 38 3.25 13.51 -0.29
C GLY A 38 2.19 12.44 -0.06
N ILE A 39 2.41 11.23 -0.55
CA ILE A 39 1.45 10.10 -0.48
C ILE A 39 1.90 9.03 0.53
N ARG A 40 3.17 9.06 0.97
CA ARG A 40 3.72 8.09 1.92
C ARG A 40 2.93 8.06 3.22
N LEU A 41 2.62 6.84 3.67
CA LEU A 41 2.03 6.55 4.95
C LEU A 41 3.08 6.64 6.06
N ARG A 42 2.65 7.11 7.24
CA ARG A 42 3.40 6.93 8.48
C ARG A 42 3.11 5.53 9.02
N LEU A 43 4.15 4.71 9.04
CA LEU A 43 4.07 3.33 9.49
C LEU A 43 4.13 3.27 11.03
N PRO A 44 3.17 2.62 11.71
CA PRO A 44 3.19 2.42 13.14
C PRO A 44 4.16 1.30 13.53
N SER A 45 4.52 1.26 14.81
CA SER A 45 5.35 0.18 15.39
C SER A 45 4.62 -1.16 15.47
N MET A 46 3.28 -1.16 15.44
CA MET A 46 2.45 -2.35 15.53
C MET A 46 1.50 -2.41 14.32
N PHE A 47 1.53 -3.53 13.61
CA PHE A 47 0.67 -3.77 12.45
C PHE A 47 -0.44 -4.76 12.78
N THR A 48 -1.66 -4.40 12.38
CA THR A 48 -2.83 -5.28 12.46
C THR A 48 -3.43 -5.44 11.07
N ASN A 49 -4.20 -6.51 10.85
CA ASN A 49 -4.94 -6.69 9.60
C ASN A 49 -5.86 -5.48 9.29
N ALA A 50 -6.46 -4.88 10.32
CA ALA A 50 -7.29 -3.69 10.19
C ALA A 50 -6.47 -2.48 9.72
N TYR A 51 -5.27 -2.28 10.29
CA TYR A 51 -4.37 -1.22 9.85
C TYR A 51 -3.95 -1.42 8.39
N VAL A 52 -3.51 -2.64 8.01
CA VAL A 52 -3.09 -2.92 6.63
C VAL A 52 -4.23 -2.63 5.65
N LYS A 53 -5.45 -3.07 5.94
CA LYS A 53 -6.61 -2.78 5.09
C LYS A 53 -6.83 -1.27 4.92
N ARG A 54 -6.84 -0.53 6.03
CA ARG A 54 -7.06 0.93 6.01
C ARG A 54 -5.91 1.69 5.34
N ALA A 55 -4.70 1.20 5.48
CA ALA A 55 -3.51 1.73 4.81
C ALA A 55 -3.64 1.61 3.28
N LEU A 56 -4.08 0.45 2.78
CA LEU A 56 -4.30 0.25 1.35
C LEU A 56 -5.43 1.14 0.80
N GLU A 57 -6.55 1.24 1.52
CA GLU A 57 -7.65 2.16 1.17
C GLU A 57 -7.16 3.61 1.10
N THR A 58 -6.37 4.04 2.09
CA THR A 58 -5.79 5.40 2.11
C THR A 58 -4.85 5.64 0.93
N ILE A 59 -4.05 4.65 0.55
CA ILE A 59 -3.18 4.75 -0.63
C ILE A 59 -4.03 4.86 -1.89
N GLU A 60 -5.05 4.02 -2.05
CA GLU A 60 -5.97 4.06 -3.20
C GLU A 60 -6.66 5.42 -3.32
N ASP A 61 -7.26 5.92 -2.24
CA ASP A 61 -7.98 7.20 -2.21
C ASP A 61 -7.06 8.36 -2.62
N LYS A 62 -5.88 8.46 -2.00
CA LYS A 62 -4.91 9.52 -2.35
C LYS A 62 -4.40 9.41 -3.79
N PHE A 63 -4.33 8.20 -4.33
CA PHE A 63 -3.89 7.99 -5.71
C PHE A 63 -5.00 8.29 -6.73
N ILE A 64 -6.27 8.18 -6.31
CA ILE A 64 -7.44 8.53 -7.11
C ILE A 64 -7.68 10.04 -7.09
N ASP A 65 -7.55 10.70 -5.94
CA ASP A 65 -7.77 12.15 -5.79
C ASP A 65 -6.65 13.01 -6.39
N SER A 66 -5.47 12.45 -6.66
CA SER A 66 -4.35 13.20 -7.25
C SER A 66 -4.47 13.38 -8.78
N ILE A 67 -5.67 13.24 -9.34
CA ILE A 67 -6.03 13.36 -10.77
C ILE A 67 -6.71 14.69 -11.06
#